data_AF-A0A1H9JT21-F1
#
_entry.id   AF-A0A1H9JT21-F1
#
_cell.length_a   1.000
_cell.length_b   1.000
_cell.length_c   1.000
_cell.angle_alpha   90.00
_cell.angle_beta   90.00
_cell.angle_gamma   90.00
#
_symmetry.space_group_name_H-M   'P 1'
#
loop_
_entity.id
_entity.type
_entity.pdbx_description
1 polymer ?
#
loop_
_entity_poly.entity_id
_entity_poly.type
_entity_poly.pdbx_seq_one_letter_code
_entity_poly.pdbx_strand_id
1 'polypeptide(L)' 'MTAFHTQFGLNFSGKIVVDLFARGGGASTGIEQALGRPVDVAINHDADADADADAVSMHTLNHPRLRGLPA' A
#
# COMPACT_ATOMS: atom_id res chain seq x y z
N MET A 1 -10.80 -27.95 10.66
CA MET A 1 -10.79 -26.78 9.75
C MET A 1 -9.45 -26.09 9.93
N THR A 2 -8.56 -26.18 8.94
CA THR A 2 -7.24 -25.53 9.00
C THR A 2 -7.44 -24.03 8.87
N ALA A 3 -6.87 -23.24 9.79
CA ALA A 3 -6.92 -21.79 9.69
C ALA A 3 -6.25 -21.35 8.39
N PHE A 4 -6.95 -20.54 7.58
CA PHE A 4 -6.39 -19.98 6.37
C PHE A 4 -5.33 -18.94 6.75
N HIS A 5 -4.06 -19.33 6.64
CA HIS A 5 -2.93 -18.43 6.87
C HIS A 5 -2.55 -17.76 5.56
N THR A 6 -2.87 -16.47 5.45
CA THR A 6 -2.35 -15.61 4.41
C THR A 6 -0.93 -15.17 4.76
N GLN A 7 -0.12 -14.92 3.72
CA GLN A 7 1.22 -14.34 3.88
C GLN A 7 1.19 -12.99 4.62
N PHE A 8 0.03 -12.33 4.68
CA PHE A 8 -0.19 -11.01 5.22
C PHE A 8 -1.39 -10.95 6.19
N GLY A 9 -1.27 -10.24 7.32
CA GLY A 9 -2.36 -10.02 8.29
C GLY A 9 -3.38 -8.98 7.82
N LEU A 10 -4.07 -9.26 6.71
CA LEU A 10 -5.09 -8.38 6.15
C LEU A 10 -6.46 -8.65 6.79
N ASN A 11 -7.26 -7.59 6.94
CA ASN A 11 -8.63 -7.72 7.41
C ASN A 11 -9.57 -8.05 6.24
N PHE A 12 -10.10 -9.28 6.20
CA PHE A 12 -11.01 -9.76 5.16
C PHE A 12 -12.50 -9.65 5.53
N SER A 13 -12.87 -9.01 6.65
CA SER A 13 -14.28 -8.82 7.00
C SER A 13 -15.01 -7.83 6.08
N GLY A 14 -14.27 -7.10 5.23
CA GLY A 14 -14.81 -6.17 4.24
C GLY A 14 -14.03 -6.18 2.93
N LYS A 15 -14.11 -5.06 2.18
CA LYS A 15 -13.32 -4.87 0.96
C LYS A 15 -11.88 -4.50 1.29
N ILE A 16 -10.96 -4.94 0.43
CA ILE A 16 -9.54 -4.61 0.46
C ILE A 16 -9.24 -3.61 -0.65
N VAL A 17 -8.45 -2.60 -0.33
CA VAL A 17 -7.95 -1.60 -1.27
C VAL A 17 -6.47 -1.88 -1.54
N VAL A 18 -6.14 -2.09 -2.80
CA VAL A 18 -4.77 -2.33 -3.28
C VAL A 18 -4.41 -1.24 -4.28
N ASP A 19 -3.40 -0.44 -3.96
CA ASP A 19 -2.83 0.57 -4.86
C ASP A 19 -1.60 0.00 -5.57
N LEU A 20 -1.69 -0.19 -6.89
CA LEU A 20 -0.60 -0.74 -7.71
C LEU A 20 0.09 0.40 -8.43
N PHE A 21 1.42 0.36 -8.51
CA PHE A 21 2.24 1.46 -9.01
C PHE A 21 2.00 2.74 -8.21
N ALA A 22 1.97 2.60 -6.89
CA ALA A 22 1.53 3.64 -5.97
C ALA A 22 2.42 4.91 -6.00
N ARG A 23 3.67 4.78 -6.49
CA ARG A 23 4.72 5.80 -6.55
C ARG A 23 4.72 6.61 -5.25
N GLY A 24 4.67 7.94 -5.32
CA GLY A 24 4.64 8.84 -4.15
C GLY A 24 3.32 8.90 -3.37
N GLY A 25 2.29 8.12 -3.73
CA GLY A 25 1.07 7.96 -2.93
C GLY A 25 -0.05 8.97 -3.17
N GLY A 26 0.01 9.74 -4.26
CA GLY A 26 -1.06 10.70 -4.59
C GLY A 26 -2.43 10.05 -4.79
N ALA A 27 -2.48 8.90 -5.48
CA ALA A 27 -3.71 8.14 -5.66
C ALA A 27 -4.22 7.55 -4.34
N SER A 28 -3.36 6.87 -3.58
CA SER A 28 -3.64 6.40 -2.22
C SER A 28 -4.24 7.50 -1.34
N THR A 29 -3.63 8.68 -1.28
CA THR A 29 -4.14 9.82 -0.49
C THR A 29 -5.58 10.18 -0.88
N GLY A 30 -5.87 10.30 -2.18
CA GLY A 30 -7.23 10.59 -2.63
C GLY A 30 -8.24 9.50 -2.29
N ILE A 31 -7.85 8.23 -2.38
CA ILE A 31 -8.69 7.09 -2.01
C ILE A 31 -8.99 7.09 -0.51
N GLU A 32 -7.99 7.34 0.34
CA GLU A 32 -8.18 7.39 1.79
C GLU A 32 -9.14 8.52 2.20
N GLN A 33 -9.01 9.69 1.56
CA GLN A 33 -9.92 10.81 1.77
C GLN A 33 -11.35 10.48 1.35
N ALA A 34 -11.53 9.82 0.21
CA ALA A 34 -12.86 9.47 -0.31
C ALA A 34 -13.55 8.38 0.52
N LEU A 35 -12.78 7.40 1.01
CA LEU A 35 -13.32 6.25 1.76
C LEU A 35 -13.34 6.47 3.27
N GLY A 36 -12.61 7.46 3.79
CA GLY A 36 -12.45 7.69 5.22
C GLY A 36 -11.71 6.56 5.94
N ARG A 37 -10.94 5.73 5.21
CA ARG A 37 -10.16 4.61 5.74
C ARG A 37 -8.86 4.41 4.94
N PRO A 38 -7.82 3.84 5.54
CA PRO A 38 -6.53 3.64 4.87
C PRO A 38 -6.61 2.65 3.70
N VAL A 39 -5.67 2.78 2.76
CA VAL A 39 -5.33 1.72 1.80
C VAL A 39 -4.72 0.54 2.57
N ASP A 40 -4.97 -0.69 2.13
CA ASP A 40 -4.50 -1.89 2.84
C ASP A 40 -3.12 -2.36 2.34
N VAL A 41 -2.87 -2.25 1.03
CA VAL A 41 -1.61 -2.64 0.38
C VAL A 41 -1.25 -1.63 -0.71
N ALA A 42 0.01 -1.18 -0.72
CA ALA A 42 0.59 -0.45 -1.85
C ALA A 42 1.82 -1.17 -2.40
N ILE A 43 1.88 -1.28 -3.73
CA ILE A 43 2.95 -1.97 -4.44
C ILE A 43 3.63 -1.00 -5.39
N ASN A 44 4.96 -0.94 -5.32
CA ASN A 44 5.83 -0.20 -6.23
C ASN A 44 6.80 -1.15 -6.91
N HIS A 45 7.25 -0.82 -8.13
CA HIS A 45 8.30 -1.60 -8.79
C HIS A 45 9.66 -1.45 -8.08
N ASP A 46 10.63 -2.29 -8.46
CA ASP A 46 11.97 -2.35 -7.87
C ASP A 46 12.52 -0.97 -7.53
N ALA A 47 12.88 -0.79 -6.26
CA ALA A 47 13.36 0.47 -5.69
C ALA A 47 14.71 0.91 -6.29
N ASP A 48 15.34 0.09 -7.14
CA ASP A 48 16.70 0.28 -7.64
C ASP A 48 16.82 1.33 -8.76
N ALA A 49 15.70 1.82 -9.31
CA ALA A 49 15.74 3.02 -10.13
C ALA A 49 15.69 4.25 -9.20
N ASP A 50 16.67 5.16 -9.29
CA ASP A 50 16.81 6.34 -8.40
C ASP A 50 15.51 7.15 -8.22
N ALA A 51 14.63 7.17 -9.23
CA ALA A 51 13.34 7.86 -9.18
C ALA A 51 12.25 7.14 -8.34
N ASP A 52 12.41 5.84 -8.08
CA ASP A 52 11.47 5.00 -7.35
C ASP A 52 11.83 4.85 -5.87
N ALA A 53 13.10 4.91 -5.50
CA ALA A 53 13.52 5.01 -4.11
C ALA A 53 12.94 6.27 -3.42
N ASP A 54 13.01 7.41 -4.10
CA ASP A 54 12.41 8.68 -3.63
C ASP A 54 10.88 8.57 -3.56
N ALA A 55 10.25 7.93 -4.54
CA ALA A 55 8.80 7.75 -4.56
C ALA A 55 8.32 6.83 -3.43
N VAL A 56 9.00 5.71 -3.17
CA VAL A 56 8.70 4.79 -2.06
C VAL A 56 8.88 5.48 -0.71
N SER A 57 9.94 6.28 -0.56
CA SER A 57 10.18 7.09 0.64
C SER A 57 9.03 8.06 0.90
N MET A 58 8.63 8.82 -0.13
CA MET A 58 7.52 9.78 -0.03
C MET A 58 6.19 9.10 0.28
N HIS A 59 5.90 7.94 -0.33
CA HIS A 59 4.70 7.17 -0.03
C HIS A 59 4.65 6.74 1.44
N THR A 60 5.78 6.24 1.95
CA THR A 60 5.90 5.76 3.33
C THR A 60 5.71 6.90 4.34
N LEU A 61 6.19 8.11 4.02
CA LEU A 61 5.97 9.32 4.82
C LEU A 61 4.49 9.71 4.87
N ASN A 62 3.80 9.65 3.73
CA ASN A 62 2.38 9.99 3.63
C ASN A 62 1.48 8.95 4.30
N HIS A 63 1.89 7.68 4.29
CA HIS A 63 1.11 6.54 4.78
C HIS A 63 1.89 5.69 5.80
N PRO A 64 2.20 6.19 7.01
CA PRO A 64 3.10 5.53 7.96
C PRO A 64 2.53 4.24 8.59
N ARG A 65 1.23 3.98 8.42
CA ARG A 65 0.56 2.74 8.89
C ARG A 65 0.29 1.73 7.79
N LEU A 66 0.58 2.11 6.53
CA LEU A 66 0.37 1.26 5.37
C LEU A 66 1.49 0.24 5.25
N ARG A 67 1.14 -0.92 4.72
CA ARG A 67 2.11 -1.95 4.39
C ARG A 67 2.59 -1.81 2.94
N GLY A 68 3.78 -1.25 2.76
CA GLY A 68 4.48 -1.21 1.48
C GLY A 68 5.14 -2.54 1.15
N LEU A 69 5.04 -2.96 -0.12
CA LEU A 69 5.70 -4.15 -0.64
C LEU A 69 6.48 -3.80 -1.92
N PRO A 70 7.71 -4.32 -2.09
CA PRO A 70 8.35 -4.33 -3.41
C PRO A 70 7.58 -5.27 -4.35
N ALA A 71 7.49 -4.90 -5.64
CA ALA A 71 6.96 -5.77 -6.69
C ALA A 71 7.95 -6.88 -7.07
#